data_AF-A0A925QVA6-F1
#
_entry.id   AF-A0A925QVA6-F1
#
_cell.length_a   1.000
_cell.length_b   1.000
_cell.length_c   1.000
_cell.angle_alpha   90.00
_cell.angle_beta   90.00
_cell.angle_gamma   90.00
#
_symmetry.space_group_name_H-M   'P 1'
#
loop_
_entity.id
_entity.type
_entity.pdbx_description
1 polymer ?
#
loop_
_entity_poly.entity_id
_entity_poly.type
_entity_poly.pdbx_seq_one_letter_code
_entity_poly.pdbx_strand_id
1 'polypeptide(L)'
;MQLLPHQVQELLKVIDSNQLLLQVQELGPDFLTDYDKQLLKTHGIDYEGLYKPELSSIQTSFHFGMLAEALGQVEASKISYDALKLYVREGKYLPITERHKAVLNSIKMQTFSSLKNLNGNIFTDINNIITDKTTHGQQQFLADELKEGVDKRKTVRQIANQVAEKTGDWGRNFDRIIETASQTAYEWGKAAEIERRNPGGDPLVYKHTTPGACKHCIRVYMTNGMGSEPRKFKLSELRRNGDNIGRSVAEWKPTVSPVHPHCRCPMFEVPEGFLWNEEAQSFSTPDPNYLKQVAKQRELIRVVINGKEFYL
;
A
#
# COMPACT_ATOMS: atom_id res chain seq x y z
N MET A 1 25.12 24.11 23.46
CA MET A 1 25.64 22.72 23.38
C MET A 1 25.43 22.20 21.96
N GLN A 2 26.45 21.56 21.38
CA GLN A 2 26.41 20.89 20.07
C GLN A 2 26.35 19.37 20.26
N LEU A 3 25.87 18.63 19.27
CA LEU A 3 25.97 17.17 19.27
C LEU A 3 27.38 16.73 18.88
N LEU A 4 27.95 15.80 19.64
CA LEU A 4 29.19 15.11 19.32
C LEU A 4 28.93 13.98 18.29
N PRO A 5 29.95 13.55 17.53
CA PRO A 5 29.79 12.50 16.52
C PRO A 5 29.14 11.21 17.05
N HIS A 6 29.45 10.80 18.29
CA HIS A 6 28.83 9.63 18.90
C HIS A 6 27.33 9.85 19.18
N GLN A 7 26.89 11.07 19.53
CA GLN A 7 25.48 11.38 19.78
C GLN A 7 24.65 11.34 18.50
N VAL A 8 25.26 11.72 17.36
CA VAL A 8 24.66 11.58 16.04
C VAL A 8 24.47 10.10 15.68
N GLN A 9 25.48 9.27 15.94
CA GLN A 9 25.40 7.84 15.69
C GLN A 9 24.32 7.15 16.54
N GLU A 10 24.21 7.51 17.82
CA GLU A 10 23.14 6.99 18.67
C GLU A 10 21.74 7.41 18.20
N LEU A 11 21.57 8.67 17.76
CA LEU A 11 20.31 9.13 17.18
C LEU A 11 19.92 8.32 15.92
N LEU A 12 20.88 8.10 15.01
CA LEU A 12 20.66 7.31 13.80
C LEU A 12 20.25 5.87 14.12
N LYS A 13 20.93 5.22 15.08
CA LYS A 13 20.57 3.86 15.52
C LYS A 13 19.15 3.77 16.06
N VAL A 14 18.72 4.76 16.85
CA VAL A 14 17.34 4.82 17.39
C VAL A 14 16.32 4.95 16.27
N ILE A 15 16.59 5.79 15.28
CA ILE A 15 15.70 5.98 14.13
C ILE A 15 15.63 4.70 13.29
N ASP A 16 16.78 4.11 12.97
CA ASP A 16 16.87 2.84 12.23
C ASP A 16 16.13 1.71 12.93
N SER A 17 16.30 1.57 14.25
CA SER A 17 15.61 0.53 15.03
C SER A 17 14.09 0.66 14.97
N ASN A 18 13.57 1.89 15.04
CA ASN A 18 12.12 2.13 14.92
C ASN A 18 11.62 1.80 13.51
N GLN A 19 12.38 2.14 12.45
CA GLN A 19 12.01 1.80 11.08
C GLN A 19 12.01 0.28 10.86
N LEU A 20 13.01 -0.42 11.40
CA LEU A 20 13.09 -1.87 11.33
C LEU A 20 11.92 -2.55 12.05
N LEU A 21 11.49 -2.02 13.20
CA LEU A 21 10.32 -2.54 13.92
C LEU A 21 9.06 -2.49 13.05
N LEU A 22 8.79 -1.35 12.41
CA LEU A 22 7.66 -1.19 11.49
C LEU A 22 7.78 -2.12 10.27
N GLN A 23 8.99 -2.25 9.72
CA GLN A 23 9.25 -3.13 8.58
C GLN A 23 8.96 -4.60 8.91
N VAL A 24 9.37 -5.09 10.09
CA VAL A 24 9.12 -6.47 10.52
C VAL A 24 7.63 -6.71 10.73
N GLN A 25 6.95 -5.78 11.39
CA GLN A 25 5.51 -5.90 11.67
C GLN A 25 4.68 -6.06 10.39
N GLU A 26 5.06 -5.35 9.33
CA GLU A 26 4.31 -5.38 8.06
C GLU A 26 4.77 -6.46 7.08
N LEU A 27 6.09 -6.66 6.94
CA LEU A 27 6.65 -7.50 5.89
C LEU A 27 7.09 -8.89 6.39
N GLY A 28 7.52 -8.97 7.65
CA GLY A 28 8.07 -10.16 8.27
C GLY A 28 9.61 -10.16 8.38
N PRO A 29 10.17 -11.11 9.15
CA PRO A 29 11.60 -11.17 9.45
C PRO A 29 12.48 -11.50 8.24
N ASP A 30 11.92 -12.09 7.18
CA ASP A 30 12.65 -12.40 5.94
C ASP A 30 13.17 -11.16 5.21
N PHE A 31 12.62 -9.98 5.54
CA PHE A 31 13.04 -8.69 5.00
C PHE A 31 14.15 -8.02 5.84
N LEU A 32 14.63 -8.67 6.89
CA LEU A 32 15.75 -8.21 7.70
C LEU A 32 17.07 -8.81 7.22
N THR A 33 18.09 -7.96 7.09
CA THR A 33 19.48 -8.42 7.01
C THR A 33 19.97 -8.94 8.36
N ASP A 34 21.08 -9.68 8.39
CA ASP A 34 21.66 -10.13 9.66
C ASP A 34 22.15 -8.96 10.53
N TYR A 35 22.58 -7.86 9.90
CA TYR A 35 22.88 -6.62 10.60
C TYR A 35 21.63 -6.05 11.28
N ASP A 36 20.50 -5.97 10.56
CA ASP A 36 19.25 -5.45 11.11
C ASP A 36 18.78 -6.28 12.32
N LYS A 37 18.90 -7.62 12.23
CA LYS A 37 18.58 -8.54 13.33
C LYS A 37 19.46 -8.30 14.56
N GLN A 38 20.77 -8.08 14.36
CA GLN A 38 21.70 -7.79 15.46
C GLN A 38 21.42 -6.42 16.09
N LEU A 39 21.08 -5.41 15.30
CA LEU A 39 20.74 -4.08 15.78
C LEU A 39 19.50 -4.12 16.68
N LEU A 40 18.43 -4.78 16.23
CA LEU A 40 17.20 -4.98 17.03
C LEU A 40 17.50 -5.72 18.34
N LYS A 41 18.27 -6.81 18.30
CA LYS A 41 18.68 -7.57 19.50
C LYS A 41 19.49 -6.73 20.48
N THR A 42 20.41 -5.90 19.98
CA THR A 42 21.23 -5.00 20.83
C THR A 42 20.37 -3.97 21.56
N HIS A 43 19.23 -3.57 20.97
CA HIS A 43 18.25 -2.68 21.57
C HIS A 43 17.19 -3.41 22.41
N GLY A 44 17.36 -4.72 22.67
CA GLY A 44 16.43 -5.51 23.47
C GLY A 44 15.10 -5.83 22.79
N ILE A 45 15.04 -5.72 21.45
CA ILE A 45 13.84 -5.99 20.66
C ILE A 45 13.91 -7.42 20.13
N ASP A 46 12.97 -8.27 20.55
CA ASP A 46 12.75 -9.60 19.98
C ASP A 46 11.93 -9.47 18.69
N TYR A 47 12.58 -9.61 17.54
CA TYR A 47 11.94 -9.47 16.23
C TYR A 47 11.18 -10.70 15.77
N GLU A 48 11.42 -11.89 16.35
CA GLU A 48 10.83 -13.15 15.88
C GLU A 48 9.33 -13.21 16.18
N GLY A 49 8.91 -12.62 17.31
CA GLY A 49 7.50 -12.53 17.70
C GLY A 49 6.73 -11.33 17.15
N LEU A 50 7.37 -10.40 16.44
CA LEU A 50 6.74 -9.15 16.00
C LEU A 50 5.82 -9.31 14.80
N TYR A 51 6.14 -10.23 13.89
CA TYR A 51 5.35 -10.46 12.70
C TYR A 51 4.28 -11.51 12.95
N LYS A 52 3.03 -11.13 12.74
CA LYS A 52 1.89 -12.03 12.70
C LYS A 52 1.13 -11.77 11.39
N PRO A 53 0.99 -12.75 10.48
CA PRO A 53 0.33 -12.53 9.18
C PRO A 53 -1.05 -11.87 9.31
N GLU A 54 -1.82 -12.25 10.32
CA GLU A 54 -3.15 -11.73 10.63
C GLU A 54 -3.17 -10.29 11.17
N LEU A 55 -2.00 -9.74 11.50
CA LEU A 55 -1.82 -8.35 11.93
C LEU A 55 -1.16 -7.49 10.85
N SER A 56 -0.60 -8.07 9.80
CA SER A 56 -0.03 -7.34 8.66
C SER A 56 -1.14 -6.67 7.86
N SER A 57 -0.97 -5.38 7.58
CA SER A 57 -1.92 -4.59 6.80
C SER A 57 -2.05 -5.12 5.37
N ILE A 58 -0.94 -5.59 4.78
CA ILE A 58 -0.89 -6.13 3.42
C ILE A 58 -1.67 -7.46 3.32
N GLN A 59 -1.39 -8.41 4.22
CA GLN A 59 -2.08 -9.71 4.25
C GLN A 59 -3.57 -9.55 4.49
N THR A 60 -3.92 -8.76 5.52
CA THR A 60 -5.32 -8.47 5.88
C THR A 60 -6.07 -7.85 4.71
N SER A 61 -5.46 -6.86 4.04
CA SER A 61 -6.10 -6.18 2.91
C SER A 61 -6.36 -7.11 1.73
N PHE A 62 -5.45 -8.05 1.44
CA PHE A 62 -5.68 -9.06 0.39
C PHE A 62 -6.92 -9.91 0.68
N HIS A 63 -7.05 -10.42 1.91
CA HIS A 63 -8.22 -11.19 2.30
C HIS A 63 -9.50 -10.35 2.31
N PHE A 64 -9.43 -9.08 2.70
CA PHE A 64 -10.57 -8.16 2.57
C PHE A 64 -11.00 -7.97 1.12
N GLY A 65 -10.05 -7.88 0.18
CA GLY A 65 -10.34 -7.83 -1.25
C GLY A 65 -11.11 -9.05 -1.71
N MET A 66 -10.64 -10.25 -1.34
CA MET A 66 -11.33 -11.50 -1.69
C MET A 66 -12.75 -11.54 -1.10
N LEU A 67 -12.91 -11.21 0.18
CA LEU A 67 -14.20 -11.22 0.85
C LEU A 67 -15.18 -10.21 0.25
N ALA A 68 -14.73 -8.98 0.01
CA ALA A 68 -15.56 -7.92 -0.55
C ALA A 68 -16.10 -8.32 -1.93
N GLU A 69 -15.28 -8.99 -2.72
CA GLU A 69 -15.69 -9.49 -4.04
C GLU A 69 -16.60 -10.72 -3.94
N ALA A 70 -16.35 -11.63 -2.99
CA ALA A 70 -17.12 -12.85 -2.80
C ALA A 70 -18.53 -12.58 -2.27
N LEU A 71 -18.65 -11.66 -1.30
CA LEU A 71 -19.91 -11.25 -0.68
C LEU A 71 -20.76 -10.36 -1.60
N GLY A 72 -20.11 -9.64 -2.52
CA GLY A 72 -20.72 -8.56 -3.29
C GLY A 72 -20.92 -7.28 -2.46
N GLN A 73 -21.13 -6.16 -3.15
CA GLN A 73 -21.14 -4.82 -2.53
C GLN A 73 -22.19 -4.67 -1.41
N VAL A 74 -23.42 -5.15 -1.63
CA VAL A 74 -24.53 -4.95 -0.68
C VAL A 74 -24.25 -5.65 0.64
N GLU A 75 -23.83 -6.91 0.63
CA GLU A 75 -23.56 -7.65 1.87
C GLU A 75 -22.25 -7.18 2.51
N ALA A 76 -21.22 -6.88 1.72
CA ALA A 76 -19.97 -6.33 2.25
C ALA A 76 -20.19 -5.00 3.01
N SER A 77 -21.08 -4.13 2.51
CA SER A 77 -21.39 -2.83 3.15
C SER A 77 -22.04 -2.95 4.54
N LYS A 78 -22.63 -4.11 4.86
CA LYS A 78 -23.30 -4.37 6.15
C LYS A 78 -22.35 -4.91 7.22
N ILE A 79 -21.11 -5.23 6.86
CA ILE A 79 -20.13 -5.79 7.78
C ILE A 79 -19.23 -4.66 8.29
N SER A 80 -19.10 -4.54 9.61
CA SER A 80 -18.20 -3.55 10.21
C SER A 80 -16.73 -3.93 10.00
N TYR A 81 -15.87 -2.91 9.98
CA TYR A 81 -14.43 -3.11 9.87
C TYR A 81 -13.85 -3.98 11.01
N ASP A 82 -14.35 -3.81 12.23
CA ASP A 82 -13.91 -4.63 13.38
C ASP A 82 -14.32 -6.10 13.24
N ALA A 83 -15.52 -6.38 12.72
CA ALA A 83 -15.95 -7.75 12.44
C ALA A 83 -15.07 -8.41 11.36
N LEU A 84 -14.70 -7.66 10.32
CA LEU A 84 -13.78 -8.14 9.28
C LEU A 84 -12.38 -8.43 9.85
N LYS A 85 -11.83 -7.53 10.66
CA LYS A 85 -10.53 -7.76 11.33
C LYS A 85 -10.57 -8.99 12.23
N LEU A 86 -11.64 -9.19 13.00
CA LEU A 86 -11.79 -10.35 13.86
C LEU A 86 -11.83 -11.64 13.04
N TYR A 87 -12.61 -11.66 11.95
CA TYR A 87 -12.70 -12.81 11.05
C TYR A 87 -11.33 -13.20 10.45
N VAL A 88 -10.57 -12.20 9.99
CA VAL A 88 -9.19 -12.40 9.52
C VAL A 88 -8.34 -12.99 10.64
N ARG A 89 -8.32 -12.38 11.83
CA ARG A 89 -7.54 -12.85 12.97
C ARG A 89 -7.83 -14.29 13.42
N GLU A 90 -9.05 -14.76 13.24
CA GLU A 90 -9.43 -16.14 13.57
C GLU A 90 -8.85 -17.18 12.59
N GLY A 91 -8.16 -16.76 11.53
CA GLY A 91 -7.51 -17.68 10.59
C GLY A 91 -8.46 -18.35 9.61
N LYS A 92 -9.74 -17.98 9.60
CA LYS A 92 -10.82 -18.61 8.81
C LYS A 92 -10.87 -18.14 7.36
N TYR A 93 -9.73 -17.73 6.79
CA TYR A 93 -9.64 -17.06 5.51
C TYR A 93 -10.17 -17.89 4.34
N LEU A 94 -10.60 -17.20 3.27
CA LEU A 94 -10.68 -17.82 1.96
C LEU A 94 -9.29 -18.34 1.56
N PRO A 95 -9.18 -19.60 1.09
CA PRO A 95 -7.90 -20.21 0.78
C PRO A 95 -7.23 -19.47 -0.38
N ILE A 96 -5.94 -19.21 -0.23
CA ILE A 96 -5.10 -18.59 -1.26
C ILE A 96 -4.22 -19.64 -1.93
N THR A 97 -4.01 -19.50 -3.24
CA THR A 97 -3.15 -20.38 -4.02
C THR A 97 -1.68 -19.99 -3.89
N GLU A 98 -0.75 -20.85 -4.31
CA GLU A 98 0.68 -20.48 -4.41
C GLU A 98 0.92 -19.26 -5.29
N ARG A 99 0.10 -19.08 -6.33
CA ARG A 99 0.14 -17.89 -7.18
C ARG A 99 -0.23 -16.63 -6.39
N HIS A 100 -1.25 -16.69 -5.54
CA HIS A 100 -1.66 -15.56 -4.68
C HIS A 100 -0.57 -15.24 -3.64
N LYS A 101 0.07 -16.26 -3.06
CA LYS A 101 1.22 -16.08 -2.17
C LYS A 101 2.39 -15.39 -2.89
N ALA A 102 2.67 -15.76 -4.14
CA ALA A 102 3.70 -15.10 -4.96
C ALA A 102 3.37 -13.62 -5.24
N VAL A 103 2.10 -13.30 -5.49
CA VAL A 103 1.64 -11.90 -5.64
C VAL A 103 1.85 -11.11 -4.33
N LEU A 104 1.43 -11.66 -3.20
CA LEU A 104 1.66 -11.04 -1.89
C LEU A 104 3.16 -10.81 -1.63
N ASN A 105 4.00 -11.79 -1.95
CA ASN A 105 5.44 -11.64 -1.82
C ASN A 105 5.98 -10.52 -2.73
N SER A 106 5.50 -10.42 -3.96
CA SER A 106 5.86 -9.33 -4.88
C SER A 106 5.49 -7.96 -4.30
N ILE A 107 4.28 -7.81 -3.73
CA ILE A 107 3.84 -6.58 -3.08
C ILE A 107 4.76 -6.24 -1.89
N LYS A 108 5.12 -7.24 -1.06
CA LYS A 108 6.06 -7.04 0.04
C LYS A 108 7.44 -6.61 -0.43
N MET A 109 7.97 -7.21 -1.49
CA MET A 109 9.26 -6.82 -2.10
C MET A 109 9.23 -5.38 -2.62
N GLN A 110 8.16 -4.96 -3.29
CA GLN A 110 7.99 -3.57 -3.73
C GLN A 110 7.90 -2.59 -2.56
N THR A 111 7.19 -3.00 -1.49
CA THR A 111 7.05 -2.21 -0.26
C THR A 111 8.41 -2.06 0.42
N PHE A 112 9.18 -3.15 0.54
CA PHE A 112 10.53 -3.14 1.07
C PHE A 112 11.44 -2.15 0.33
N SER A 113 11.45 -2.19 -1.00
CA SER A 113 12.22 -1.23 -1.81
C SER A 113 11.82 0.22 -1.54
N SER A 114 10.52 0.48 -1.37
CA SER A 114 10.01 1.81 -1.02
C SER A 114 10.44 2.26 0.38
N LEU A 115 10.45 1.35 1.36
CA LEU A 115 10.94 1.62 2.71
C LEU A 115 12.45 1.85 2.74
N LYS A 116 13.24 1.12 1.96
CA LYS A 116 14.68 1.37 1.84
C LYS A 116 14.98 2.74 1.23
N ASN A 117 14.20 3.16 0.23
CA ASN A 117 14.30 4.52 -0.32
C ASN A 117 13.93 5.59 0.72
N LEU A 118 12.89 5.35 1.54
CA LEU A 118 12.54 6.24 2.65
C LEU A 118 13.69 6.34 3.65
N ASN A 119 14.30 5.23 4.05
CA ASN A 119 15.45 5.23 4.96
C ASN A 119 16.64 6.01 4.39
N GLY A 120 16.92 5.88 3.10
CA GLY A 120 17.92 6.70 2.41
C GLY A 120 17.64 8.20 2.52
N ASN A 121 16.37 8.60 2.31
CA ASN A 121 15.95 9.99 2.45
C ASN A 121 16.04 10.51 3.89
N ILE A 122 15.68 9.68 4.88
CA ILE A 122 15.82 10.00 6.31
C ILE A 122 17.29 10.28 6.64
N PHE A 123 18.20 9.41 6.18
CA PHE A 123 19.63 9.60 6.38
C PHE A 123 20.13 10.90 5.74
N THR A 124 19.70 11.21 4.52
CA THR A 124 20.00 12.49 3.86
C THR A 124 19.45 13.69 4.63
N ASP A 125 18.21 13.64 5.09
CA ASP A 125 17.58 14.70 5.88
C ASP A 125 18.36 14.95 7.18
N ILE A 126 18.75 13.91 7.90
CA ILE A 126 19.52 14.03 9.15
C ILE A 126 20.90 14.64 8.88
N ASN A 127 21.60 14.16 7.84
CA ASN A 127 22.89 14.74 7.45
C ASN A 127 22.73 16.22 7.09
N ASN A 128 21.69 16.60 6.35
CA ASN A 128 21.42 18.00 6.02
C ASN A 128 21.13 18.82 7.29
N ILE A 129 20.30 18.32 8.21
CA ILE A 129 20.03 19.01 9.49
C ILE A 129 21.32 19.32 10.25
N ILE A 130 22.24 18.34 10.29
CA ILE A 130 23.53 18.44 10.98
C ILE A 130 24.50 19.37 10.24
N THR A 131 24.51 19.34 8.91
CA THR A 131 25.53 20.02 8.07
C THR A 131 25.15 21.42 7.58
N ASP A 132 23.87 21.81 7.64
CA ASP A 132 23.38 23.01 6.95
C ASP A 132 23.80 24.34 7.61
N LYS A 133 25.00 24.81 7.22
CA LYS A 133 25.26 26.01 6.38
C LYS A 133 26.64 25.88 5.72
N THR A 134 26.73 25.25 4.54
CA THR A 134 27.96 25.27 3.72
C THR A 134 27.80 25.87 2.32
N THR A 135 26.60 26.11 1.78
CA THR A 135 26.51 26.34 0.31
C THR A 135 25.87 27.65 -0.17
N HIS A 136 25.75 28.68 0.68
CA HIS A 136 25.48 30.07 0.21
C HIS A 136 26.44 31.15 0.77
N GLY A 137 27.64 30.75 1.21
CA GLY A 137 28.72 31.68 1.60
C GLY A 137 30.12 31.33 1.06
N GLN A 138 30.26 30.24 0.30
CA GLN A 138 31.58 29.71 -0.08
C GLN A 138 32.24 30.35 -1.31
N GLN A 139 31.62 31.34 -1.97
CA GLN A 139 32.26 32.04 -3.10
C GLN A 139 32.48 33.55 -2.90
N GLN A 140 32.21 34.09 -1.71
CA GLN A 140 32.51 35.50 -1.42
C GLN A 140 33.02 35.78 0.00
N PHE A 141 33.47 34.76 0.73
CA PHE A 141 33.98 34.93 2.10
C PHE A 141 35.35 34.27 2.37
N LEU A 142 36.16 34.09 1.33
CA LEU A 142 37.55 33.60 1.46
C LEU A 142 38.59 34.73 1.48
N ALA A 143 38.23 35.91 2.00
CA ALA A 143 39.19 37.01 2.16
C ALA A 143 39.33 37.56 3.59
N ASP A 144 38.32 37.50 4.48
CA ASP A 144 38.43 38.19 5.78
C ASP A 144 38.10 37.38 7.05
N GLU A 145 37.69 36.10 6.97
CA GLU A 145 37.29 35.32 8.17
C GLU A 145 38.41 34.54 8.86
N LEU A 146 39.65 34.98 8.71
CA LEU A 146 40.78 34.39 9.44
C LEU A 146 40.98 34.99 10.83
N LYS A 147 40.06 35.84 11.33
CA LYS A 147 40.26 36.51 12.63
C LYS A 147 39.14 36.53 13.66
N GLU A 148 37.88 36.19 13.37
CA GLU A 148 36.88 36.07 14.45
C GLU A 148 35.98 34.85 14.23
N GLY A 149 36.02 33.91 15.19
CA GLY A 149 35.25 32.68 15.18
C GLY A 149 33.77 32.91 15.46
N VAL A 150 33.04 33.45 14.49
CA VAL A 150 31.59 33.66 14.54
C VAL A 150 30.95 32.99 13.32
N ASP A 151 29.84 32.28 13.55
CA ASP A 151 28.81 31.95 12.54
C ASP A 151 28.68 30.58 11.83
N LYS A 152 29.00 29.43 12.46
CA LYS A 152 28.47 28.11 12.00
C LYS A 152 28.12 27.07 13.07
N ARG A 153 27.19 27.34 14.00
CA ARG A 153 26.75 26.31 14.97
C ARG A 153 25.25 26.35 15.26
N LYS A 154 24.50 25.35 14.80
CA LYS A 154 23.14 25.07 15.30
C LYS A 154 23.22 24.55 16.74
N THR A 155 22.28 24.96 17.58
CA THR A 155 22.14 24.44 18.96
C THR A 155 21.44 23.08 18.96
N VAL A 156 21.71 22.23 19.97
CA VAL A 156 21.01 20.93 20.16
C VAL A 156 19.48 21.09 20.11
N ARG A 157 18.93 22.18 20.65
CA ARG A 157 17.49 22.47 20.61
C ARG A 157 16.97 22.70 19.18
N GLN A 158 17.71 23.42 18.36
CA GLN A 158 17.33 23.65 16.95
C GLN A 158 17.40 22.35 16.14
N ILE A 159 18.42 21.51 16.39
CA ILE A 159 18.53 20.19 15.76
C ILE A 159 17.34 19.32 16.16
N ALA A 160 17.02 19.25 17.46
CA ALA A 160 15.88 18.48 17.96
C ALA A 160 14.55 18.93 17.33
N ASN A 161 14.33 20.25 17.21
CA ASN A 161 13.11 20.77 16.56
C ASN A 161 13.03 20.37 15.07
N GLN A 162 14.13 20.50 14.31
CA GLN A 162 14.15 20.12 12.89
C GLN A 162 13.95 18.61 12.69
N VAL A 163 14.55 17.80 13.56
CA VAL A 163 14.33 16.34 13.55
C VAL A 163 12.87 16.02 13.88
N ALA A 164 12.27 16.70 14.86
CA ALA A 164 10.86 16.48 15.21
C ALA A 164 9.91 16.83 14.05
N GLU A 165 10.14 17.96 13.36
CA GLU A 165 9.38 18.33 12.16
C GLU A 165 9.50 17.27 11.07
N LYS A 166 10.72 16.84 10.76
CA LYS A 166 11.00 15.81 9.75
C LYS A 166 10.43 14.44 10.12
N THR A 167 10.38 14.10 11.40
CA THR A 167 9.76 12.85 11.87
C THR A 167 8.30 12.76 11.45
N GLY A 168 7.58 13.90 11.43
CA GLY A 168 6.21 13.96 10.90
C GLY A 168 6.14 13.69 9.40
N ASP A 169 7.08 14.21 8.60
CA ASP A 169 7.17 13.93 7.16
C ASP A 169 7.50 12.46 6.88
N TRP A 170 8.43 11.88 7.64
CA TRP A 170 8.83 10.48 7.52
C TRP A 170 7.67 9.55 7.86
N GLY A 171 6.95 9.82 8.95
CA GLY A 171 5.73 9.10 9.31
C GLY A 171 4.68 9.15 8.21
N ARG A 172 4.38 10.34 7.67
CA ARG A 172 3.45 10.48 6.53
C ARG A 172 3.88 9.69 5.29
N ASN A 173 5.17 9.68 4.99
CA ASN A 173 5.71 8.92 3.86
C ASN A 173 5.61 7.41 4.09
N PHE A 174 5.87 6.95 5.31
CA PHE A 174 5.68 5.56 5.72
C PHE A 174 4.21 5.14 5.57
N ASP A 175 3.28 5.92 6.13
CA ASP A 175 1.85 5.67 6.03
C ASP A 175 1.40 5.57 4.57
N ARG A 176 1.83 6.52 3.73
CA ARG A 176 1.54 6.49 2.29
C ARG A 176 2.05 5.21 1.61
N ILE A 177 3.23 4.71 1.98
CA ILE A 177 3.79 3.47 1.43
C ILE A 177 2.90 2.28 1.84
N ILE A 178 2.62 2.13 3.13
CA ILE A 178 1.80 1.03 3.65
C ILE A 178 0.36 1.07 3.12
N GLU A 179 -0.24 2.25 3.04
CA GLU A 179 -1.57 2.44 2.45
C GLU A 179 -1.61 2.04 0.97
N THR A 180 -0.58 2.39 0.21
CA THR A 180 -0.51 2.04 -1.21
C THR A 180 -0.32 0.54 -1.39
N ALA A 181 0.52 -0.09 -0.57
CA ALA A 181 0.71 -1.54 -0.55
C ALA A 181 -0.58 -2.27 -0.14
N SER A 182 -1.27 -1.78 0.88
CA SER A 182 -2.54 -2.31 1.37
C SER A 182 -3.64 -2.22 0.31
N GLN A 183 -3.79 -1.07 -0.36
CA GLN A 183 -4.73 -0.95 -1.46
C GLN A 183 -4.36 -1.88 -2.63
N THR A 184 -3.06 -2.01 -2.94
CA THR A 184 -2.58 -2.94 -3.96
C THR A 184 -2.99 -4.38 -3.62
N ALA A 185 -2.74 -4.80 -2.38
CA ALA A 185 -3.13 -6.12 -1.89
C ALA A 185 -4.64 -6.32 -1.96
N TYR A 186 -5.43 -5.33 -1.56
CA TYR A 186 -6.89 -5.36 -1.67
C TYR A 186 -7.37 -5.58 -3.11
N GLU A 187 -6.89 -4.81 -4.07
CA GLU A 187 -7.29 -4.97 -5.48
C GLU A 187 -6.87 -6.33 -6.05
N TRP A 188 -5.68 -6.84 -5.66
CA TRP A 188 -5.24 -8.18 -6.04
C TRP A 188 -6.06 -9.29 -5.37
N GLY A 189 -6.55 -9.06 -4.15
CA GLY A 189 -7.52 -9.93 -3.48
C GLY A 189 -8.84 -10.01 -4.25
N LYS A 190 -9.35 -8.87 -4.72
CA LYS A 190 -10.52 -8.85 -5.60
C LYS A 190 -10.25 -9.61 -6.90
N ALA A 191 -9.09 -9.39 -7.52
CA ALA A 191 -8.67 -10.09 -8.73
C ALA A 191 -8.65 -11.62 -8.52
N ALA A 192 -8.09 -12.06 -7.40
CA ALA A 192 -8.02 -13.48 -7.02
C ALA A 192 -9.41 -14.12 -6.90
N GLU A 193 -10.37 -13.42 -6.30
CA GLU A 193 -11.74 -13.92 -6.19
C GLU A 193 -12.47 -13.91 -7.55
N ILE A 194 -12.28 -12.88 -8.37
CA ILE A 194 -12.79 -12.85 -9.75
C ILE A 194 -12.23 -14.04 -10.55
N GLU A 195 -10.94 -14.33 -10.44
CA GLU A 195 -10.30 -15.50 -11.08
C GLU A 195 -10.89 -16.82 -10.57
N ARG A 196 -11.09 -16.95 -9.25
CA ARG A 196 -11.72 -18.13 -8.64
C ARG A 196 -13.11 -18.39 -9.19
N ARG A 197 -13.88 -17.33 -9.47
CA ARG A 197 -15.24 -17.43 -10.02
C ARG A 197 -15.29 -17.69 -11.52
N ASN A 198 -14.17 -17.49 -12.23
CA ASN A 198 -14.06 -17.64 -13.68
C ASN A 198 -12.93 -18.62 -14.06
N PRO A 199 -13.01 -19.90 -13.64
CA PRO A 199 -11.93 -20.86 -13.86
C PRO A 199 -11.63 -21.05 -15.35
N GLY A 200 -10.35 -20.85 -15.73
CA GLY A 200 -9.91 -20.96 -17.12
C GLY A 200 -10.34 -19.83 -18.05
N GLY A 201 -11.06 -18.83 -17.54
CA GLY A 201 -11.52 -17.66 -18.29
C GLY A 201 -10.56 -16.47 -18.19
N ASP A 202 -10.92 -15.40 -18.92
CA ASP A 202 -10.28 -14.08 -18.82
C ASP A 202 -11.38 -13.02 -18.66
N PRO A 203 -11.91 -12.85 -17.43
CA PRO A 203 -13.11 -12.04 -17.19
C PRO A 203 -12.85 -10.58 -17.53
N LEU A 204 -13.92 -9.92 -17.99
CA LEU A 204 -13.92 -8.47 -18.15
C LEU A 204 -14.07 -7.81 -16.79
N VAL A 205 -13.27 -6.78 -16.57
CA VAL A 205 -13.26 -5.98 -15.35
C VAL A 205 -13.23 -4.49 -15.71
N TYR A 206 -13.65 -3.65 -14.78
CA TYR A 206 -13.52 -2.21 -14.88
C TYR A 206 -13.07 -1.65 -13.54
N LYS A 207 -12.45 -0.46 -13.54
CA LYS A 207 -12.23 0.30 -12.32
C LYS A 207 -13.19 1.48 -12.29
N HIS A 208 -13.94 1.61 -11.20
CA HIS A 208 -14.80 2.75 -11.00
C HIS A 208 -14.00 3.89 -10.36
N THR A 209 -14.10 5.10 -10.89
CA THR A 209 -13.47 6.26 -10.28
C THR A 209 -14.34 6.78 -9.15
N THR A 210 -13.78 6.97 -7.95
CA THR A 210 -14.53 7.54 -6.82
C THR A 210 -14.87 9.01 -7.11
N PRO A 211 -15.93 9.57 -6.50
CA PRO A 211 -16.16 11.02 -6.55
C PRO A 211 -14.90 11.79 -6.17
N GLY A 212 -14.51 12.78 -6.98
CA GLY A 212 -13.27 13.54 -6.77
C GLY A 212 -11.99 12.86 -7.26
N ALA A 213 -12.09 11.76 -8.03
CA ALA A 213 -10.92 11.13 -8.63
C ALA A 213 -10.09 12.13 -9.46
N CYS A 214 -8.77 11.98 -9.41
CA CYS A 214 -7.87 12.87 -10.13
C CYS A 214 -7.99 12.70 -11.65
N LYS A 215 -7.54 13.71 -12.40
CA LYS A 215 -7.53 13.69 -13.88
C LYS A 215 -6.82 12.47 -14.48
N HIS A 216 -5.83 11.90 -13.77
CA HIS A 216 -5.09 10.74 -14.26
C HIS A 216 -5.91 9.45 -14.16
N CYS A 217 -6.61 9.23 -13.04
CA CYS A 217 -7.52 8.09 -12.90
C CYS A 217 -8.67 8.18 -13.91
N ILE A 218 -9.25 9.36 -14.09
CA ILE A 218 -10.31 9.60 -15.06
C ILE A 218 -9.83 9.26 -16.47
N ARG A 219 -8.67 9.78 -16.88
CA ARG A 219 -8.08 9.49 -18.20
C ARG A 219 -7.84 7.99 -18.42
N VAL A 220 -7.35 7.30 -17.39
CA VAL A 220 -6.97 5.88 -17.49
C VAL A 220 -8.19 4.96 -17.50
N TYR A 221 -9.22 5.27 -16.71
CA TYR A 221 -10.32 4.33 -16.46
C TYR A 221 -11.68 4.74 -17.02
N MET A 222 -11.88 6.00 -17.41
CA MET A 222 -13.17 6.47 -17.90
C MET A 222 -13.14 6.69 -19.41
N THR A 223 -14.29 6.51 -20.07
CA THR A 223 -14.42 6.75 -21.52
C THR A 223 -14.51 8.24 -21.85
N ASN A 224 -15.26 9.01 -21.05
CA ASN A 224 -15.57 10.40 -21.33
C ASN A 224 -15.69 11.26 -20.05
N GLY A 225 -14.68 11.23 -19.19
CA GLY A 225 -14.65 12.08 -17.99
C GLY A 225 -15.24 11.43 -16.74
N MET A 226 -15.41 12.23 -15.68
CA MET A 226 -15.96 11.74 -14.42
C MET A 226 -17.44 11.35 -14.58
N GLY A 227 -17.84 10.20 -14.05
CA GLY A 227 -19.23 9.70 -14.11
C GLY A 227 -19.65 9.06 -15.44
N SER A 228 -18.77 9.02 -16.45
CA SER A 228 -19.06 8.32 -17.72
C SER A 228 -19.01 6.79 -17.55
N GLU A 229 -19.35 6.04 -18.61
CA GLU A 229 -19.06 4.61 -18.64
C GLU A 229 -17.55 4.38 -18.41
N PRO A 230 -17.16 3.46 -17.52
CA PRO A 230 -15.76 3.09 -17.33
C PRO A 230 -15.30 2.17 -18.46
N ARG A 231 -14.02 2.26 -18.80
CA ARG A 231 -13.36 1.37 -19.74
C ARG A 231 -13.35 -0.05 -19.18
N LYS A 232 -13.62 -1.01 -20.06
CA LYS A 232 -13.58 -2.45 -19.78
C LYS A 232 -12.22 -2.99 -20.18
N PHE A 233 -11.66 -3.86 -19.37
CA PHE A 233 -10.37 -4.49 -19.58
C PHE A 233 -10.48 -5.98 -19.35
N LYS A 234 -9.66 -6.76 -20.05
CA LYS A 234 -9.42 -8.15 -19.66
C LYS A 234 -8.59 -8.16 -18.39
N LEU A 235 -8.91 -9.03 -17.44
CA LEU A 235 -8.11 -9.13 -16.21
C LEU A 235 -6.64 -9.48 -16.53
N SER A 236 -6.40 -10.34 -17.53
CA SER A 236 -5.05 -10.67 -17.98
C SER A 236 -4.26 -9.46 -18.52
N GLU A 237 -4.93 -8.47 -19.11
CA GLU A 237 -4.33 -7.23 -19.59
C GLU A 237 -3.82 -6.38 -18.43
N LEU A 238 -4.68 -6.14 -17.42
CA LEU A 238 -4.33 -5.36 -16.23
C LEU A 238 -3.14 -5.96 -15.49
N ARG A 239 -3.06 -7.30 -15.42
CA ARG A 239 -1.95 -8.02 -14.79
C ARG A 239 -0.65 -7.86 -15.57
N ARG A 240 -0.72 -7.96 -16.90
CA ARG A 240 0.42 -7.81 -17.80
C ARG A 240 0.97 -6.38 -17.78
N ASN A 241 0.11 -5.40 -17.56
CA ASN A 241 0.52 -4.01 -17.40
C ASN A 241 1.35 -3.77 -16.12
N GLY A 242 1.33 -4.68 -15.14
CA GLY A 242 2.10 -4.59 -13.90
C GLY A 242 1.63 -3.45 -13.01
N ASP A 243 2.54 -2.55 -12.66
CA ASP A 243 2.25 -1.29 -11.98
C ASP A 243 2.74 -0.09 -12.82
N ASN A 244 2.53 1.13 -12.29
CA ASN A 244 2.98 2.37 -12.94
C ASN A 244 4.23 2.98 -12.28
N ILE A 245 4.91 2.23 -11.40
CA ILE A 245 6.16 2.72 -10.77
C ILE A 245 7.23 2.84 -11.86
N GLY A 246 7.93 3.98 -11.87
CA GLY A 246 8.96 4.28 -12.87
C GLY A 246 8.44 4.72 -14.24
N ARG A 247 7.12 4.72 -14.48
CA ARG A 247 6.52 5.26 -15.72
C ARG A 247 6.29 6.75 -15.62
N SER A 248 6.48 7.46 -16.74
CA SER A 248 6.03 8.84 -16.81
C SER A 248 4.50 8.91 -16.76
N VAL A 249 3.96 10.03 -16.29
CA VAL A 249 2.51 10.23 -16.13
C VAL A 249 1.74 10.04 -17.45
N ALA A 250 2.36 10.35 -18.58
CA ALA A 250 1.78 10.16 -19.91
C ALA A 250 1.64 8.68 -20.29
N GLU A 251 2.51 7.82 -19.75
CA GLU A 251 2.59 6.38 -20.06
C GLU A 251 1.85 5.50 -19.04
N TRP A 252 1.20 6.09 -18.04
CA TRP A 252 0.45 5.33 -17.05
C TRP A 252 -0.65 4.51 -17.72
N LYS A 253 -0.65 3.22 -17.41
CA LYS A 253 -1.57 2.22 -17.95
C LYS A 253 -2.62 1.84 -16.91
N PRO A 254 -3.75 1.27 -17.34
CA PRO A 254 -4.66 0.59 -16.42
C PRO A 254 -3.98 -0.66 -15.85
N THR A 255 -4.00 -0.81 -14.54
CA THR A 255 -3.37 -1.93 -13.80
C THR A 255 -4.33 -2.51 -12.77
N VAL A 256 -4.02 -3.69 -12.23
CA VAL A 256 -4.72 -4.25 -11.06
C VAL A 256 -4.46 -3.37 -9.84
N SER A 257 -3.21 -2.92 -9.66
CA SER A 257 -2.80 -2.02 -8.58
C SER A 257 -3.42 -0.62 -8.71
N PRO A 258 -3.31 0.25 -7.69
CA PRO A 258 -3.63 1.67 -7.81
C PRO A 258 -2.79 2.35 -8.91
N VAL A 259 -3.36 3.35 -9.59
CA VAL A 259 -2.63 4.12 -10.62
C VAL A 259 -1.50 4.94 -10.02
N HIS A 260 -1.69 5.45 -8.81
CA HIS A 260 -0.76 6.29 -8.08
C HIS A 260 -1.01 6.16 -6.56
N PRO A 261 -0.11 6.66 -5.69
CA PRO A 261 -0.34 6.69 -4.24
C PRO A 261 -1.65 7.40 -3.88
N HIS A 262 -2.35 6.91 -2.84
CA HIS A 262 -3.69 7.37 -2.42
C HIS A 262 -4.83 7.16 -3.43
N CYS A 263 -4.60 6.51 -4.58
CA CYS A 263 -5.70 6.09 -5.43
C CYS A 263 -6.47 4.93 -4.77
N ARG A 264 -7.79 5.06 -4.67
CA ARG A 264 -8.72 4.09 -4.08
C ARG A 264 -9.81 3.64 -5.07
N CYS A 265 -9.59 3.81 -6.37
CA CYS A 265 -10.54 3.42 -7.41
C CYS A 265 -10.68 1.89 -7.42
N PRO A 266 -11.84 1.33 -7.02
CA PRO A 266 -12.00 -0.12 -6.89
C PRO A 266 -12.27 -0.79 -8.23
N MET A 267 -11.73 -1.99 -8.40
CA MET A 267 -12.04 -2.88 -9.52
C MET A 267 -13.34 -3.66 -9.29
N PHE A 268 -14.08 -3.93 -10.36
CA PHE A 268 -15.25 -4.81 -10.35
C PHE A 268 -15.28 -5.66 -11.62
N GLU A 269 -15.86 -6.86 -11.52
CA GLU A 269 -16.18 -7.69 -12.68
C GLU A 269 -17.33 -7.07 -13.49
N VAL A 270 -17.28 -7.23 -14.82
CA VAL A 270 -18.40 -7.00 -15.73
C VAL A 270 -19.01 -8.36 -16.06
N PRO A 271 -20.16 -8.74 -15.48
CA PRO A 271 -20.82 -9.99 -15.83
C PRO A 271 -21.22 -10.02 -17.30
N GLU A 272 -21.25 -11.21 -17.88
CA GLU A 272 -21.64 -11.40 -19.27
C GLU A 272 -23.07 -10.88 -19.53
N GLY A 273 -23.25 -10.12 -20.62
CA GLY A 273 -24.53 -9.52 -21.00
C GLY A 273 -24.93 -8.26 -20.25
N PHE A 274 -24.15 -7.80 -19.26
CA PHE A 274 -24.48 -6.58 -18.51
C PHE A 274 -24.11 -5.32 -19.31
N LEU A 275 -24.95 -4.30 -19.20
CA LEU A 275 -24.79 -2.99 -19.87
C LEU A 275 -24.58 -1.90 -18.82
N TRP A 276 -23.92 -0.82 -19.23
CA TRP A 276 -23.72 0.33 -18.35
C TRP A 276 -25.06 1.00 -18.05
N ASN A 277 -25.36 1.17 -16.76
CA ASN A 277 -26.51 1.91 -16.29
C ASN A 277 -26.03 3.24 -15.70
N GLU A 278 -26.37 4.33 -16.36
CA GLU A 278 -25.93 5.68 -15.97
C GLU A 278 -26.51 6.12 -14.62
N GLU A 279 -27.75 5.73 -14.30
CA GLU A 279 -28.41 6.09 -13.04
C GLU A 279 -27.78 5.33 -11.87
N ALA A 280 -27.57 4.02 -12.04
CA ALA A 280 -26.96 3.17 -11.02
C ALA A 280 -25.42 3.27 -10.97
N GLN A 281 -24.79 3.99 -11.91
CA GLN A 281 -23.34 4.12 -12.08
C GLN A 281 -22.60 2.77 -11.99
N SER A 282 -23.20 1.73 -12.59
CA SER A 282 -22.70 0.36 -12.54
C SER A 282 -23.15 -0.44 -13.77
N PHE A 283 -22.48 -1.56 -14.03
CA PHE A 283 -22.99 -2.53 -14.99
C PHE A 283 -24.14 -3.30 -14.37
N SER A 284 -25.30 -3.28 -15.02
CA SER A 284 -26.49 -4.00 -14.62
C SER A 284 -27.13 -4.70 -15.82
N THR A 285 -27.98 -5.68 -15.53
CA THR A 285 -28.82 -6.33 -16.52
C THR A 285 -30.21 -5.68 -16.53
N PRO A 286 -30.83 -5.48 -17.71
CA PRO A 286 -32.22 -5.05 -17.79
C PRO A 286 -33.21 -6.15 -17.38
N ASP A 287 -32.75 -7.40 -17.22
CA ASP A 287 -33.59 -8.51 -16.75
C ASP A 287 -33.76 -8.45 -15.21
N PRO A 288 -34.95 -8.12 -14.70
CA PRO A 288 -35.21 -8.04 -13.25
C PRO A 288 -35.14 -9.42 -12.57
N ASN A 289 -35.16 -10.51 -13.34
CA ASN A 289 -35.10 -11.88 -12.85
C ASN A 289 -33.72 -12.52 -13.01
N TYR A 290 -32.69 -11.74 -13.37
CA TYR A 290 -31.35 -12.28 -13.50
C TYR A 290 -30.86 -12.86 -12.18
N LEU A 291 -30.79 -14.19 -12.13
CA LEU A 291 -30.07 -14.92 -11.10
C LEU A 291 -28.65 -15.14 -11.63
N LYS A 292 -27.66 -14.55 -10.97
CA LYS A 292 -26.24 -14.77 -11.30
C LYS A 292 -25.99 -16.27 -11.33
N GLN A 293 -25.73 -16.83 -12.51
CA GLN A 293 -25.42 -18.25 -12.63
C GLN A 293 -24.08 -18.48 -11.93
N VAL A 294 -24.16 -18.96 -10.68
CA VAL A 294 -22.98 -19.47 -9.98
C VAL A 294 -22.56 -20.71 -10.76
N ALA A 295 -21.33 -20.72 -11.28
CA ALA A 295 -20.80 -21.90 -11.96
C ALA A 295 -21.06 -23.14 -11.10
N LYS A 296 -21.84 -24.09 -11.63
CA LYS A 296 -22.35 -25.28 -10.91
C LYS A 296 -21.26 -26.19 -10.32
N GLN A 297 -19.98 -25.91 -10.58
CA GLN A 297 -18.83 -26.75 -10.25
C GLN A 297 -17.92 -26.17 -9.15
N ARG A 298 -18.39 -25.24 -8.31
CA ARG A 298 -17.58 -24.79 -7.16
C ARG A 298 -18.10 -25.35 -5.85
N GLU A 299 -17.20 -25.89 -5.03
CA GLU A 299 -17.49 -26.15 -3.62
C GLU A 299 -17.70 -24.80 -2.93
N LEU A 300 -18.86 -24.64 -2.30
CA LEU A 300 -19.16 -23.45 -1.52
C LEU A 300 -18.37 -23.47 -0.21
N ILE A 301 -17.67 -22.38 0.08
CA ILE A 301 -16.89 -22.22 1.29
C ILE A 301 -17.78 -21.56 2.35
N ARG A 302 -18.00 -22.25 3.47
CA ARG A 302 -18.74 -21.69 4.60
C ARG A 302 -17.86 -20.68 5.33
N VAL A 303 -18.32 -19.45 5.38
CA VAL A 303 -17.68 -18.32 6.05
C VAL A 303 -18.63 -17.79 7.12
N VAL A 304 -18.14 -17.61 8.35
CA VAL A 304 -18.92 -17.07 9.47
C VAL A 304 -18.30 -15.76 9.92
N ILE A 305 -19.03 -14.66 9.75
CA ILE A 305 -18.59 -13.32 10.15
C ILE A 305 -19.61 -12.76 11.13
N ASN A 306 -19.17 -12.51 12.37
CA ASN A 306 -20.01 -12.01 13.45
C ASN A 306 -21.31 -12.82 13.66
N GLY A 307 -21.20 -14.15 13.63
CA GLY A 307 -22.34 -15.07 13.78
C GLY A 307 -23.25 -15.22 12.56
N LYS A 308 -23.04 -14.45 11.48
CA LYS A 308 -23.75 -14.61 10.21
C LYS A 308 -23.00 -15.55 9.28
N GLU A 309 -23.71 -16.52 8.71
CA GLU A 309 -23.15 -17.49 7.78
C GLU A 309 -23.29 -17.05 6.32
N PHE A 310 -22.24 -17.29 5.55
CA PHE A 310 -22.14 -17.05 4.12
C PHE A 310 -21.59 -18.30 3.44
N TYR A 311 -22.05 -18.58 2.23
CA TYR A 311 -21.58 -19.70 1.42
C TYR A 311 -21.03 -19.13 0.11
N LEU A 312 -19.69 -19.09 0.00
CA LEU A 312 -18.94 -18.34 -1.02
C LEU A 312 -18.30 -19.23 -2.08
#